data_AF-A0A842M3B1-F1
#
_entry.id   AF-A0A842M3B1-F1
#
_cell.length_a   1.000
_cell.length_b   1.000
_cell.length_c   1.000
_cell.angle_alpha   90.00
_cell.angle_beta   90.00
_cell.angle_gamma   90.00
#
_symmetry.space_group_name_H-M   'P 1'
#
loop_
_entity.id
_entity.type
_entity.pdbx_description
1 polymer ?
#
loop_
_entity_poly.entity_id
_entity_poly.type
_entity_poly.pdbx_seq_one_letter_code
_entity_poly.pdbx_strand_id
1 'polypeptide(L)'
;MRGGCYLKKYTVGVLGNSALLVELLLRSGIEEIRVASERVSVEESKIDPLIPESMIGETLESFCFSKPERVRVFEDIVEASKSCDILIDCGFREEGAKMAKRLGIPYVTEPEVTVHLPEGLSYEELQFSERVSSALEYGMIRLLQASETIRCLKGGELPVLSPEALKVDGERGEIKRVSLLRGSSGVL
;
A
#
# COMPACT_ATOMS: atom_id res chain seq x y z
N MET A 1 0.30 -1.88 -30.78
CA MET A 1 0.44 -3.13 -29.99
C MET A 1 -0.82 -3.32 -29.16
N ARG A 2 -1.56 -4.43 -29.33
CA ARG A 2 -2.73 -4.77 -28.52
C ARG A 2 -2.23 -5.41 -27.21
N GLY A 3 -1.87 -4.58 -26.23
CA GLY A 3 -1.52 -5.03 -24.89
C GLY A 3 -2.80 -5.32 -24.11
N GLY A 4 -3.30 -6.57 -24.17
CA GLY A 4 -4.30 -7.04 -23.20
C GLY A 4 -3.78 -6.75 -21.80
N CYS A 5 -4.58 -6.08 -20.97
CA CYS A 5 -4.17 -5.52 -19.69
C CYS A 5 -3.63 -6.63 -18.76
N TYR A 6 -2.30 -6.77 -18.69
CA TYR A 6 -1.58 -7.84 -17.97
C TYR A 6 -1.90 -7.88 -16.47
N LEU A 7 -2.42 -6.78 -15.94
CA LEU A 7 -2.74 -6.60 -14.54
C LEU A 7 -4.05 -7.27 -14.10
N LYS A 8 -4.92 -7.65 -15.05
CA LYS A 8 -6.26 -8.17 -14.74
C LYS A 8 -6.29 -9.50 -14.01
N LYS A 9 -5.22 -10.28 -14.13
CA LYS A 9 -5.10 -11.61 -13.52
C LYS A 9 -4.68 -11.58 -12.05
N TYR A 10 -4.28 -10.41 -11.54
CA TYR A 10 -3.75 -10.28 -10.19
C TYR A 10 -4.83 -9.79 -9.23
N THR A 11 -4.81 -10.35 -8.04
CA THR A 11 -5.59 -9.95 -6.88
C THR A 11 -4.69 -9.18 -5.92
N VAL A 12 -5.06 -7.95 -5.59
CA VAL A 12 -4.28 -7.07 -4.68
C VAL A 12 -4.99 -6.93 -3.34
N GLY A 13 -4.27 -7.20 -2.25
CA GLY A 13 -4.74 -6.90 -0.90
C GLY A 13 -4.31 -5.51 -0.45
N VAL A 14 -5.25 -4.68 0.01
CA VAL A 14 -4.99 -3.38 0.65
C VAL A 14 -5.33 -3.52 2.12
N LEU A 15 -4.37 -3.30 3.00
CA LEU A 15 -4.52 -3.51 4.43
C LEU A 15 -4.67 -2.16 5.13
N GLY A 16 -5.89 -1.73 5.39
CA GLY A 16 -6.23 -0.44 5.98
C GLY A 16 -7.06 0.45 5.06
N ASN A 17 -7.49 1.59 5.58
CA ASN A 17 -8.38 2.48 4.84
C ASN A 17 -7.57 3.40 3.91
N SER A 18 -7.58 3.09 2.61
CA SER A 18 -7.11 4.01 1.58
C SER A 18 -7.99 3.97 0.35
N ALA A 19 -8.93 4.92 0.27
CA ALA A 19 -9.79 5.06 -0.89
C ALA A 19 -8.98 5.53 -2.11
N LEU A 20 -7.99 6.42 -1.90
CA LEU A 20 -7.09 6.90 -2.94
C LEU A 20 -6.29 5.75 -3.59
N LEU A 21 -5.67 4.87 -2.79
CA LEU A 21 -4.88 3.76 -3.32
C LEU A 21 -5.74 2.79 -4.12
N VAL A 22 -6.91 2.42 -3.58
CA VAL A 22 -7.85 1.52 -4.27
C VAL A 22 -8.24 2.11 -5.62
N GLU A 23 -8.59 3.39 -5.67
CA GLU A 23 -8.96 4.06 -6.93
C GLU A 23 -7.81 4.11 -7.93
N LEU A 24 -6.57 4.36 -7.48
CA LEU A 24 -5.37 4.35 -8.34
C LEU A 24 -5.14 2.95 -8.96
N LEU A 25 -5.30 1.88 -8.18
CA LEU A 25 -5.15 0.50 -8.64
C LEU A 25 -6.24 0.11 -9.65
N LEU A 26 -7.50 0.45 -9.39
CA LEU A 26 -8.64 0.22 -10.30
C LEU A 26 -8.45 0.91 -11.65
N ARG A 27 -7.94 2.14 -11.64
CA ARG A 27 -7.63 2.92 -12.85
C ARG A 27 -6.41 2.39 -13.59
N SER A 28 -5.49 1.75 -12.88
CA SER A 28 -4.31 1.11 -13.45
C SER A 28 -4.61 -0.24 -14.12
N GLY A 29 -5.80 -0.79 -13.90
CA GLY A 29 -6.28 -1.99 -14.58
C GLY A 29 -6.26 -3.28 -13.75
N ILE A 30 -6.03 -3.18 -12.44
CA ILE A 30 -6.29 -4.27 -11.49
C ILE A 30 -7.81 -4.51 -11.43
N GLU A 31 -8.25 -5.77 -11.45
CA GLU A 31 -9.68 -6.12 -11.46
C GLU A 31 -10.19 -6.82 -10.21
N GLU A 32 -9.32 -7.26 -9.32
CA GLU A 32 -9.72 -7.78 -8.01
C GLU A 32 -8.88 -7.10 -6.92
N ILE A 33 -9.55 -6.34 -6.07
CA ILE A 33 -8.97 -5.69 -4.90
C ILE A 33 -9.71 -6.16 -3.67
N ARG A 34 -8.96 -6.60 -2.66
CA ARG A 34 -9.49 -7.00 -1.37
C ARG A 34 -8.97 -6.04 -0.32
N VAL A 35 -9.87 -5.45 0.45
CA VAL A 35 -9.53 -4.42 1.43
C VAL A 35 -9.82 -4.97 2.82
N ALA A 36 -8.82 -5.02 3.69
CA ALA A 36 -9.05 -5.13 5.13
C ALA A 36 -9.35 -3.72 5.63
N SER A 37 -10.60 -3.43 5.98
CA SER A 37 -11.07 -2.10 6.35
C SER A 37 -11.57 -2.12 7.78
N GLU A 38 -11.02 -1.22 8.59
CA GLU A 38 -11.59 -0.85 9.88
C GLU A 38 -12.54 0.34 9.69
N ARG A 39 -13.24 0.75 10.76
CA ARG A 39 -14.05 1.96 10.72
C ARG A 39 -13.17 3.18 10.44
N VAL A 40 -13.61 4.00 9.50
CA VAL A 40 -12.91 5.23 9.12
C VAL A 40 -12.79 6.15 10.32
N SER A 41 -11.57 6.59 10.58
CA SER A 41 -11.21 7.53 11.62
C SER A 41 -11.32 8.97 11.14
N VAL A 42 -11.39 9.90 12.11
CA VAL A 42 -11.33 11.35 11.84
C VAL A 42 -10.02 11.70 11.11
N GLU A 43 -8.91 11.07 11.47
CA GLU A 43 -7.62 11.37 10.87
C GLU A 43 -7.55 10.96 9.40
N GLU A 44 -8.07 9.78 9.06
CA GLU A 44 -8.17 9.30 7.69
C GLU A 44 -9.00 10.25 6.82
N SER A 45 -10.14 10.75 7.32
CA SER A 45 -10.96 11.74 6.59
C SER A 45 -10.28 13.08 6.35
N LYS A 46 -9.25 13.41 7.14
CA LYS A 46 -8.47 14.66 6.98
C LYS A 46 -7.31 14.51 5.99
N ILE A 47 -6.80 13.28 5.80
CA ILE A 47 -5.59 13.04 5.01
C ILE A 47 -5.87 12.35 3.67
N ASP A 48 -6.85 11.44 3.60
CA ASP A 48 -7.24 10.81 2.34
C ASP A 48 -8.28 11.71 1.64
N PRO A 49 -7.93 12.34 0.51
CA PRO A 49 -8.81 13.29 -0.16
C PRO A 49 -10.08 12.66 -0.73
N LEU A 50 -10.13 11.33 -0.83
CA LEU A 50 -11.31 10.63 -1.28
C LEU A 50 -12.25 10.25 -0.13
N ILE A 51 -11.82 10.28 1.13
CA ILE A 51 -12.66 9.91 2.28
C ILE A 51 -13.31 11.18 2.88
N PRO A 52 -14.59 11.47 2.62
CA PRO A 52 -15.25 12.62 3.24
C PRO A 52 -15.54 12.39 4.73
N GLU A 53 -15.71 13.47 5.50
CA GLU A 53 -16.04 13.41 6.94
C GLU A 53 -17.34 12.63 7.23
N SER A 54 -18.27 12.57 6.28
CA SER A 54 -19.52 11.80 6.43
C SER A 54 -19.29 10.28 6.52
N MET A 55 -18.10 9.79 6.18
CA MET A 55 -17.72 8.38 6.27
C MET A 55 -17.16 8.00 7.64
N ILE A 56 -16.89 8.97 8.54
CA ILE A 56 -16.31 8.68 9.85
C ILE A 56 -17.21 7.68 10.60
N GLY A 57 -16.63 6.57 11.05
CA GLY A 57 -17.34 5.49 11.74
C GLY A 57 -17.90 4.39 10.81
N GLU A 58 -17.90 4.60 9.50
CA GLU A 58 -18.30 3.62 8.48
C GLU A 58 -17.09 2.82 7.97
N THR A 59 -17.33 1.71 7.28
CA THR A 59 -16.29 0.97 6.54
C THR A 59 -16.21 1.47 5.10
N LEU A 60 -15.10 1.14 4.41
CA LEU A 60 -14.95 1.46 2.98
C LEU A 60 -15.95 0.75 2.07
N GLU A 61 -16.76 -0.18 2.58
CA GLU A 61 -17.84 -0.80 1.81
C GLU A 61 -18.90 0.24 1.39
N SER A 62 -19.11 1.26 2.23
CA SER A 62 -20.02 2.37 1.92
C SER A 62 -19.48 3.35 0.87
N PHE A 63 -18.25 3.13 0.38
CA PHE A 63 -17.59 4.01 -0.57
C PHE A 63 -17.99 3.75 -2.02
N CYS A 64 -18.14 4.82 -2.80
CA CYS A 64 -18.38 4.73 -4.24
C CYS A 64 -17.05 4.73 -5.02
N PHE A 65 -16.47 3.54 -5.23
CA PHE A 65 -15.33 3.38 -6.13
C PHE A 65 -15.73 3.54 -7.59
N SER A 66 -14.77 3.84 -8.48
CA SER A 66 -15.06 3.87 -9.93
C SER A 66 -15.54 2.55 -10.51
N LYS A 67 -15.20 1.43 -9.86
CA LYS A 67 -15.56 0.05 -10.25
C LYS A 67 -15.80 -0.79 -8.99
N PRO A 68 -16.91 -0.55 -8.26
CA PRO A 68 -17.14 -1.14 -6.95
C PRO A 68 -17.28 -2.67 -7.00
N GLU A 69 -17.69 -3.24 -8.13
CA GLU A 69 -17.82 -4.69 -8.34
C GLU A 69 -16.48 -5.45 -8.26
N ARG A 70 -15.37 -4.73 -8.31
CA ARG A 70 -13.99 -5.24 -8.27
C ARG A 70 -13.37 -5.15 -6.88
N VAL A 71 -14.07 -4.55 -5.93
CA VAL A 71 -13.59 -4.31 -4.58
C VAL A 71 -14.40 -5.19 -3.63
N ARG A 72 -13.70 -5.92 -2.76
CA ARG A 72 -14.32 -6.65 -1.66
C ARG A 72 -13.74 -6.14 -0.37
N VAL A 73 -14.60 -5.76 0.56
CA VAL A 73 -14.19 -5.21 1.85
C VAL A 73 -14.41 -6.28 2.92
N PHE A 74 -13.44 -6.44 3.80
CA PHE A 74 -13.42 -7.40 4.88
C PHE A 74 -13.02 -6.69 6.17
N GLU A 75 -13.61 -7.09 7.29
CA GLU A 75 -13.18 -6.61 8.62
C GLU A 75 -11.90 -7.31 9.10
N ASP A 76 -11.63 -8.52 8.58
CA ASP A 76 -10.50 -9.35 9.00
C ASP A 76 -9.38 -9.39 7.95
N ILE A 77 -8.16 -9.19 8.42
CA ILE A 77 -6.94 -9.18 7.60
C ILE A 77 -6.67 -10.54 6.95
N VAL A 78 -6.98 -11.67 7.62
CA VAL A 78 -6.73 -13.01 7.09
C VAL A 78 -7.63 -13.24 5.88
N GLU A 79 -8.93 -12.96 6.00
CA GLU A 79 -9.88 -13.10 4.90
C GLU A 79 -9.54 -12.18 3.72
N ALA A 80 -9.19 -10.92 3.98
CA ALA A 80 -8.77 -9.98 2.96
C ALA A 80 -7.52 -10.44 2.19
N SER A 81 -6.61 -11.15 2.87
CA SER A 81 -5.32 -11.56 2.30
C SER A 81 -5.36 -12.88 1.53
N LYS A 82 -6.44 -13.67 1.68
CA LYS A 82 -6.55 -14.98 1.01
C LYS A 82 -6.52 -14.82 -0.51
N SER A 83 -5.63 -15.57 -1.16
CA SER A 83 -5.48 -15.60 -2.62
C SER A 83 -5.06 -14.27 -3.26
N CYS A 84 -4.49 -13.35 -2.47
CA CYS A 84 -3.84 -12.16 -3.00
C CYS A 84 -2.45 -12.52 -3.55
N ASP A 85 -2.04 -11.86 -4.62
CA ASP A 85 -0.70 -11.98 -5.21
C ASP A 85 0.30 -11.03 -4.56
N ILE A 86 -0.19 -9.97 -3.91
CA ILE A 86 0.60 -8.95 -3.21
C ILE A 86 -0.28 -8.26 -2.16
N LEU A 87 0.32 -7.85 -1.05
CA LEU A 87 -0.33 -7.04 -0.02
C LEU A 87 0.30 -5.65 0.04
N ILE A 88 -0.50 -4.62 0.29
CA ILE A 88 -0.07 -3.23 0.44
C ILE A 88 -0.50 -2.72 1.82
N ASP A 89 0.45 -2.14 2.55
CA ASP A 89 0.23 -1.57 3.87
C ASP A 89 -0.46 -0.21 3.80
N CYS A 90 -1.52 -0.04 4.56
CA CYS A 90 -2.23 1.21 4.82
C CYS A 90 -2.58 1.33 6.31
N GLY A 91 -1.77 0.74 7.20
CA GLY A 91 -1.87 0.97 8.65
C GLY A 91 -1.57 -0.23 9.53
N PHE A 92 -1.45 -1.44 8.95
CA PHE A 92 -1.26 -2.71 9.66
C PHE A 92 0.20 -3.04 9.94
N ARG A 93 1.15 -2.44 9.21
CA ARG A 93 2.60 -2.48 9.51
C ARG A 93 3.14 -3.90 9.70
N GLU A 94 3.62 -4.22 10.90
CA GLU A 94 4.24 -5.50 11.24
C GLU A 94 3.27 -6.67 11.06
N GLU A 95 1.98 -6.48 11.35
CA GLU A 95 0.97 -7.53 11.18
C GLU A 95 0.77 -7.89 9.71
N GLY A 96 0.68 -6.88 8.84
CA GLY A 96 0.58 -7.07 7.39
C GLY A 96 1.82 -7.76 6.82
N ALA A 97 3.02 -7.37 7.28
CA ALA A 97 4.26 -8.00 6.84
C ALA A 97 4.34 -9.48 7.25
N LYS A 98 3.95 -9.81 8.48
CA LYS A 98 3.85 -11.21 8.95
C LYS A 98 2.85 -12.01 8.13
N MET A 99 1.72 -11.39 7.76
CA MET A 99 0.72 -12.02 6.90
C MET A 99 1.29 -12.35 5.52
N ALA A 100 1.90 -11.38 4.85
CA ALA A 100 2.49 -11.54 3.54
C ALA A 100 3.57 -12.63 3.53
N LYS A 101 4.46 -12.63 4.54
CA LYS A 101 5.48 -13.66 4.72
C LYS A 101 4.88 -15.05 4.91
N ARG A 102 3.82 -15.17 5.72
CA ARG A 102 3.10 -16.44 5.94
C ARG A 102 2.48 -16.97 4.65
N LEU A 103 2.01 -16.08 3.78
CA LEU A 103 1.40 -16.42 2.49
C LEU A 103 2.43 -16.62 1.37
N GLY A 104 3.70 -16.27 1.60
CA GLY A 104 4.76 -16.37 0.59
C GLY A 104 4.58 -15.37 -0.56
N ILE A 105 4.04 -14.18 -0.27
CA ILE A 105 3.78 -13.13 -1.27
C ILE A 105 4.49 -11.81 -0.91
N PRO A 106 4.75 -10.92 -1.88
CA PRO A 106 5.36 -9.62 -1.62
C PRO A 106 4.47 -8.71 -0.77
N TYR A 107 5.11 -7.78 -0.06
CA TYR A 107 4.48 -6.77 0.79
C TYR A 107 4.99 -5.37 0.46
N VAL A 108 4.10 -4.42 0.18
CA VAL A 108 4.46 -3.03 -0.11
C VAL A 108 4.21 -2.18 1.13
N THR A 109 5.21 -1.46 1.61
CA THR A 109 5.21 -0.82 2.94
C THR A 109 4.76 0.64 2.94
N GLU A 110 4.49 1.16 4.13
CA GLU A 110 4.41 2.59 4.47
C GLU A 110 5.10 2.86 5.83
N PRO A 111 5.54 4.09 6.17
CA PRO A 111 5.50 5.30 5.35
C PRO A 111 6.62 5.36 4.31
N GLU A 112 7.78 4.75 4.57
CA GLU A 112 8.77 4.50 3.52
C GLU A 112 8.30 3.36 2.61
N VAL A 113 8.21 3.65 1.31
CA VAL A 113 7.68 2.71 0.31
C VAL A 113 8.81 1.83 -0.21
N THR A 114 8.70 0.54 0.07
CA THR A 114 9.54 -0.52 -0.48
C THR A 114 8.71 -1.77 -0.71
N VAL A 115 9.22 -2.68 -1.53
CA VAL A 115 8.67 -4.01 -1.72
C VAL A 115 9.53 -4.99 -0.92
N HIS A 116 8.89 -5.61 0.05
CA HIS A 116 9.46 -6.64 0.89
C HIS A 116 9.08 -8.02 0.33
N LEU A 117 10.08 -8.80 -0.06
CA LEU A 117 9.89 -10.15 -0.56
C LEU A 117 9.85 -11.14 0.61
N PRO A 118 9.08 -12.25 0.51
CA PRO A 118 8.91 -13.20 1.61
C PRO A 118 10.22 -13.89 2.04
N GLU A 119 11.16 -14.05 1.11
CA GLU A 119 12.51 -14.56 1.33
C GLU A 119 13.55 -13.50 1.77
N GLY A 120 13.14 -12.24 1.85
CA GLY A 120 14.01 -11.13 2.23
C GLY A 120 14.30 -11.06 3.73
N LEU A 121 14.74 -9.86 4.17
CA LEU A 121 14.88 -9.53 5.59
C LEU A 121 13.56 -9.75 6.35
N SER A 122 13.57 -9.74 7.67
CA SER A 122 12.34 -9.60 8.45
C SER A 122 11.95 -8.13 8.57
N TYR A 123 10.66 -7.86 8.76
CA TYR A 123 10.15 -6.49 8.91
C TYR A 123 10.76 -5.82 10.14
N GLU A 124 11.04 -6.58 11.19
CA GLU A 124 11.60 -6.14 12.47
C GLU A 124 13.07 -5.69 12.37
N GLU A 125 13.79 -6.15 11.33
CA GLU A 125 15.15 -5.72 11.01
C GLU A 125 15.19 -4.33 10.35
N LEU A 126 14.04 -3.83 9.89
CA LEU A 126 13.90 -2.54 9.22
C LEU A 126 13.49 -1.44 10.22
N GLN A 127 13.94 -0.22 9.95
CA GLN A 127 13.62 0.97 10.73
C GLN A 127 12.80 1.95 9.90
N PHE A 128 11.49 1.94 10.13
CA PHE A 128 10.54 2.87 9.53
C PHE A 128 10.41 4.14 10.38
N SER A 129 10.04 5.24 9.75
CA SER A 129 9.71 6.47 10.47
C SER A 129 8.29 6.42 11.10
N GLU A 130 7.97 7.46 11.85
CA GLU A 130 6.62 7.66 12.38
C GLU A 130 5.61 7.94 11.25
N ARG A 131 4.32 7.88 11.57
CA ARG A 131 3.24 7.94 10.58
C ARG A 131 3.24 9.25 9.80
N VAL A 132 2.65 9.16 8.61
CA VAL A 132 2.40 10.25 7.68
C VAL A 132 1.70 11.41 8.37
N SER A 133 2.18 12.63 8.12
CA SER A 133 1.76 13.82 8.87
C SER A 133 0.83 14.76 8.10
N SER A 134 0.73 14.59 6.77
CA SER A 134 -0.05 15.48 5.90
C SER A 134 -0.72 14.77 4.73
N ALA A 135 -1.79 15.38 4.20
CA ALA A 135 -2.51 14.88 3.02
C ALA A 135 -1.62 14.83 1.75
N LEU A 136 -0.67 15.76 1.61
CA LEU A 136 0.27 15.77 0.48
C LEU A 136 1.21 14.57 0.54
N GLU A 137 1.83 14.36 1.70
CA GLU A 137 2.72 13.22 1.96
C GLU A 137 1.96 11.90 1.76
N TYR A 138 0.73 11.81 2.28
CA TYR A 138 -0.16 10.67 2.10
C TYR A 138 -0.40 10.36 0.61
N GLY A 139 -0.80 11.37 -0.18
CA GLY A 139 -1.06 11.20 -1.61
C GLY A 139 0.17 10.71 -2.38
N MET A 140 1.35 11.27 -2.08
CA MET A 140 2.62 10.85 -2.69
C MET A 140 2.97 9.39 -2.32
N ILE A 141 2.79 9.00 -1.06
CA ILE A 141 3.01 7.61 -0.63
C ILE A 141 2.07 6.65 -1.36
N ARG A 142 0.76 6.95 -1.46
CA ARG A 142 -0.19 6.08 -2.19
C ARG A 142 0.16 5.94 -3.67
N LEU A 143 0.64 7.00 -4.30
CA LEU A 143 1.14 6.96 -5.68
C LEU A 143 2.36 6.05 -5.81
N LEU A 144 3.33 6.16 -4.90
CA LEU A 144 4.52 5.32 -4.88
C LEU A 144 4.15 3.85 -4.65
N GLN A 145 3.27 3.55 -3.69
CA GLN A 145 2.82 2.18 -3.43
C GLN A 145 2.13 1.57 -4.65
N ALA A 146 1.25 2.31 -5.32
CA ALA A 146 0.62 1.85 -6.56
C ALA A 146 1.66 1.58 -7.65
N SER A 147 2.64 2.49 -7.82
CA SER A 147 3.73 2.34 -8.79
C SER A 147 4.57 1.09 -8.53
N GLU A 148 5.07 0.91 -7.30
CA GLU A 148 5.91 -0.23 -6.94
C GLU A 148 5.13 -1.55 -7.02
N THR A 149 3.84 -1.55 -6.66
CA THR A 149 2.96 -2.70 -6.88
C THR A 149 2.89 -3.08 -8.35
N ILE A 150 2.65 -2.10 -9.23
CA ILE A 150 2.53 -2.36 -10.67
C ILE A 150 3.86 -2.87 -11.26
N ARG A 151 5.01 -2.32 -10.82
CA ARG A 151 6.34 -2.80 -11.21
C ARG A 151 6.54 -4.26 -10.78
N CYS A 152 6.25 -4.55 -9.52
CA CYS A 152 6.35 -5.89 -8.95
C CYS A 152 5.53 -6.90 -9.75
N LEU A 153 4.26 -6.58 -10.06
CA LEU A 153 3.37 -7.50 -10.78
C LEU A 153 3.73 -7.65 -12.27
N LYS A 154 4.21 -6.59 -12.94
CA LYS A 154 4.54 -6.66 -14.39
C LYS A 154 5.86 -7.34 -14.69
N GLY A 155 6.85 -7.25 -13.80
CA GLY A 155 8.18 -7.87 -13.99
C GLY A 155 9.06 -7.25 -15.09
N GLY A 156 8.75 -6.03 -15.55
CA GLY A 156 9.55 -5.31 -16.57
C GLY A 156 10.59 -4.34 -16.00
N GLU A 157 10.30 -3.75 -14.84
CA GLU A 157 11.23 -2.96 -14.04
C GLU A 157 11.19 -3.51 -12.62
N LEU A 158 12.36 -3.64 -11.98
CA LEU A 158 12.40 -4.05 -10.59
C LEU A 158 11.83 -2.93 -9.70
N PRO A 159 10.96 -3.28 -8.74
CA PRO A 159 10.57 -2.32 -7.73
C PRO A 159 11.76 -2.00 -6.81
N VAL A 160 11.60 -0.97 -5.98
CA VAL A 160 12.53 -0.72 -4.87
C VAL A 160 12.35 -1.84 -3.83
N LEU A 161 13.40 -2.62 -3.61
CA LEU A 161 13.39 -3.76 -2.69
C LEU A 161 14.06 -3.42 -1.37
N SER A 162 13.52 -3.93 -0.27
CA SER A 162 14.13 -3.77 1.06
C SER A 162 15.56 -4.34 1.07
N PRO A 163 16.53 -3.70 1.75
CA PRO A 163 16.33 -2.62 2.72
C PRO A 163 16.27 -1.21 2.13
N GLU A 164 16.40 -1.03 0.82
CA GLU A 164 16.19 0.29 0.22
C GLU A 164 14.70 0.65 0.21
N ALA A 165 14.39 1.93 0.35
CA ALA A 165 13.03 2.43 0.30
C ALA A 165 12.97 3.86 -0.27
N LEU A 166 11.77 4.24 -0.71
CA LEU A 166 11.45 5.61 -1.11
C LEU A 166 10.80 6.33 0.07
N LYS A 167 11.43 7.40 0.53
CA LYS A 167 10.90 8.28 1.56
C LYS A 167 10.38 9.57 0.95
N VAL A 168 9.17 9.95 1.32
CA VAL A 168 8.60 11.25 0.98
C VAL A 168 9.00 12.27 2.03
N ASP A 169 9.42 13.44 1.57
CA ASP A 169 9.65 14.63 2.39
C ASP A 169 8.54 15.63 2.05
N GLY A 170 7.44 15.57 2.81
CA GLY A 170 6.22 16.34 2.54
C GLY A 170 6.41 17.86 2.67
N GLU A 171 7.34 18.31 3.50
CA GLU A 171 7.64 19.75 3.66
C GLU A 171 8.34 20.31 2.42
N ARG A 172 9.19 19.50 1.78
CA ARG A 172 9.96 19.91 0.59
C ARG A 172 9.34 19.45 -0.72
N GLY A 173 8.35 18.56 -0.68
CA GLY A 173 7.78 17.91 -1.86
C GLY A 173 8.80 17.00 -2.58
N GLU A 174 9.76 16.45 -1.85
CA GLU A 174 10.84 15.63 -2.41
C GLU A 174 10.60 14.14 -2.17
N ILE A 175 11.18 13.30 -3.03
CA ILE A 175 11.25 11.85 -2.83
C ILE A 175 12.73 11.46 -2.81
N LYS A 176 13.15 10.79 -1.75
CA LYS A 176 14.53 10.36 -1.53
C LYS A 176 14.61 8.85 -1.41
N ARG A 177 15.67 8.26 -1.93
CA ARG A 177 16.01 6.86 -1.65
C ARG A 177 16.76 6.79 -0.32
N VAL A 178 16.34 5.91 0.57
CA VAL A 178 16.92 5.72 1.90
C VAL A 178 17.18 4.23 2.17
N SER A 179 18.06 3.94 3.13
CA SER A 179 18.24 2.60 3.69
C SER A 179 17.45 2.46 4.98
N LEU A 180 16.72 1.36 5.12
CA LEU A 180 15.97 1.02 6.33
C LEU A 180 16.77 0.17 7.32
N LEU A 181 18.02 -0.19 7.05
CA LEU A 181 18.83 -0.95 8.01
C LEU A 181 19.12 -0.11 9.27
N ARG A 182 18.86 -0.70 10.44
CA ARG A 182 19.21 -0.10 11.75
C ARG A 182 20.68 0.31 11.77
N GLY A 183 20.95 1.59 12.09
CA GLY A 183 22.31 2.13 12.19
C GLY A 183 22.84 2.80 10.93
N SER A 184 22.04 2.93 9.87
CA SER A 184 22.38 3.68 8.66
C SER A 184 22.17 5.19 8.83
N SER A 185 22.64 5.80 9.93
CA SER A 185 22.86 7.24 9.98
C SER A 185 24.15 7.56 9.22
N GLY A 186 24.12 7.34 7.90
CA GLY A 186 25.22 7.60 6.99
C GLY A 186 24.85 8.74 6.06
N VAL A 187 25.43 9.91 6.33
CA VAL A 187 25.52 11.04 5.41
C VAL A 187 25.96 10.57 4.03
N LEU A 188 25.21 10.91 2.99
CA LEU A 188 25.70 11.15 1.64
C LEU A 188 25.01 12.39 1.06
#